data_AF-A0A948U9L8-F1
#
_entry.id   AF-A0A948U9L8-F1
#
_cell.length_a   1.000
_cell.length_b   1.000
_cell.length_c   1.000
_cell.angle_alpha   90.00
_cell.angle_beta   90.00
_cell.angle_gamma   90.00
#
_symmetry.space_group_name_H-M   'P 1'
#
loop_
_entity.id
_entity.type
_entity.pdbx_description
1 polymer ?
#
loop_
_entity_poly.entity_id
_entity_poly.type
_entity_poly.pdbx_seq_one_letter_code
_entity_poly.pdbx_strand_id
1 'polypeptide(L)' 'MFYGEYEHSLDRKGRLIFPSKFRQVSKENYIERFYITRGLDKCLFVFTEEEWKLQEQKFKSLPFTKAETRKFN' A
#
# COMPACT_ATOMS: atom_id res chain seq x y z
N MET A 1 9.53 -10.87 -2.66
CA MET A 1 8.08 -10.97 -2.37
C MET A 1 7.83 -10.66 -0.89
N PHE A 2 6.73 -9.98 -0.54
CA PHE A 2 6.45 -9.53 0.84
C PHE A 2 5.56 -10.54 1.58
N TYR A 3 6.15 -11.35 2.47
CA TYR A 3 5.42 -12.34 3.27
C TYR A 3 5.78 -12.32 4.75
N GLY A 4 4.79 -12.72 5.56
CA GLY A 4 4.91 -12.85 7.00
C GLY A 4 4.23 -11.73 7.76
N GLU A 5 4.13 -11.94 9.06
CA GLU A 5 3.51 -11.04 10.02
C GLU A 5 4.57 -10.54 10.99
N TYR A 6 4.52 -9.24 11.28
CA TYR A 6 5.51 -8.58 12.15
C TYR A 6 4.78 -7.61 13.06
N GLU A 7 4.93 -7.81 14.36
CA GLU A 7 4.40 -6.88 15.35
C GLU A 7 5.37 -5.71 15.52
N HIS A 8 4.85 -4.48 15.43
CA HIS A 8 5.62 -3.27 15.57
C HIS A 8 4.81 -2.20 16.32
N SER A 9 5.50 -1.47 17.19
CA SER A 9 4.95 -0.27 17.81
C SER A 9 5.16 0.95 16.92
N LEU A 10 4.25 1.92 17.05
CA LEU A 10 4.42 3.25 16.47
C LEU A 10 5.25 4.12 17.41
N ASP A 11 6.13 4.93 16.83
CA ASP A 11 6.83 5.93 17.61
C ASP A 11 5.93 7.13 17.95
N ARG A 12 6.46 8.06 18.76
CA ARG A 12 5.73 9.27 19.20
C ARG A 12 5.28 10.19 18.06
N LYS A 13 5.84 10.03 16.85
CA LYS A 13 5.51 10.80 15.65
C LYS A 13 4.62 10.00 14.69
N GLY A 14 4.11 8.84 15.11
CA GLY A 14 3.28 7.97 14.28
C GLY A 14 4.06 7.24 13.18
N ARG A 15 5.39 7.13 13.29
CA ARG A 15 6.20 6.38 12.32
C ARG A 15 6.27 4.91 12.72
N LEU A 16 6.18 4.05 11.72
CA LEU A 16 6.41 2.61 11.85
C LEU A 16 7.79 2.26 11.29
N ILE A 17 8.57 1.47 12.02
CA ILE A 17 9.82 0.94 11.51
C ILE A 17 9.50 -0.22 10.58
N PHE A 18 9.81 -0.07 9.29
CA PHE A 18 9.50 -1.10 8.30
C PHE A 18 10.29 -2.39 8.59
N PRO A 19 9.67 -3.59 8.60
CA PRO A 19 10.34 -4.83 8.97
C PRO A 19 11.63 -5.10 8.19
N SER A 20 12.65 -5.67 8.84
CA SER A 20 13.97 -5.90 8.23
C SER A 20 13.93 -6.76 6.97
N LYS A 21 13.16 -7.86 7.00
CA LYS A 21 12.94 -8.74 5.85
C LYS A 21 12.29 -8.00 4.68
N PHE A 22 11.33 -7.12 4.96
CA PHE A 22 10.69 -6.32 3.91
C PHE A 22 11.65 -5.29 3.33
N ARG A 23 12.49 -4.64 4.14
CA ARG A 23 13.55 -3.75 3.64
C ARG A 23 14.53 -4.47 2.72
N GLN A 24 14.89 -5.72 3.02
CA GLN A 24 15.74 -6.53 2.16
C GLN A 24 15.06 -6.78 0.80
N VAL A 25 13.80 -7.23 0.82
CA VAL A 25 13.01 -7.41 -0.41
C VAL A 25 12.89 -6.11 -1.19
N SER A 26 12.71 -4.96 -0.52
CA SER A 26 12.66 -3.65 -1.19
C SER A 26 13.96 -3.35 -1.94
N LYS A 27 15.12 -3.60 -1.30
CA LYS A 27 16.43 -3.38 -1.93
C LYS A 27 16.66 -4.31 -3.11
N GLU A 28 16.36 -5.60 -2.96
CA GLU A 28 16.53 -6.60 -4.02
C GLU A 28 15.67 -6.27 -5.26
N ASN A 29 14.52 -5.65 -5.06
CA ASN A 29 13.60 -5.27 -6.14
C ASN A 29 13.70 -3.78 -6.51
N TYR A 30 14.74 -3.07 -6.05
CA TYR A 30 14.99 -1.63 -6.34
C TYR A 30 13.77 -0.72 -6.03
N ILE A 31 13.03 -1.04 -4.98
CA ILE A 31 11.86 -0.27 -4.55
C ILE A 31 12.32 0.87 -3.64
N GLU A 32 12.18 2.10 -4.13
CA GLU A 32 12.55 3.32 -3.39
C GLU A 32 11.39 3.96 -2.63
N ARG A 33 10.16 3.74 -3.09
CA ARG A 33 8.96 4.43 -2.61
C ARG A 33 7.78 3.49 -2.46
N PHE A 34 6.93 3.83 -1.51
CA PHE A 34 5.69 3.13 -1.24
C PHE A 34 4.51 4.11 -1.23
N TYR A 35 3.37 3.62 -1.67
CA TYR A 35 2.09 4.32 -1.64
C TYR A 35 1.22 3.70 -0.55
N ILE A 36 0.69 4.51 0.35
CA ILE A 36 -0.14 4.05 1.46
C ILE A 36 -1.56 4.55 1.25
N THR A 37 -2.54 3.65 1.37
CA THR A 37 -3.97 3.98 1.30
C THR A 37 -4.72 3.39 2.48
N ARG A 38 -5.95 3.88 2.71
CA ARG A 38 -6.89 3.21 3.62
C ARG A 38 -7.30 1.89 3.00
N GLY A 39 -7.15 0.81 3.76
CA GLY A 39 -7.63 -0.51 3.40
C GLY A 39 -8.98 -0.80 4.03
N LEU A 40 -9.36 -2.08 3.97
CA LEU A 40 -10.60 -2.59 4.59
C LEU A 40 -10.43 -2.70 6.11
N ASP A 41 -11.53 -2.78 6.86
CA ASP A 41 -11.51 -3.12 8.30
C ASP A 41 -10.55 -2.28 9.16
N LYS A 42 -10.45 -0.98 8.86
CA LYS A 42 -9.55 -0.02 9.54
C LYS A 42 -8.06 -0.37 9.43
N CYS A 43 -7.66 -1.10 8.39
CA CYS A 43 -6.25 -1.32 8.08
C CYS A 43 -5.71 -0.30 7.07
N LEU A 44 -4.39 -0.31 6.87
CA LEU A 44 -3.70 0.44 5.83
C LEU A 44 -3.14 -0.56 4.81
N PHE A 45 -3.28 -0.24 3.54
CA PHE A 45 -2.60 -0.96 2.47
C PHE A 45 -1.35 -0.20 2.04
N VAL A 46 -0.33 -0.95 1.66
CA VAL A 46 0.95 -0.42 1.20
C VAL A 46 1.27 -1.08 -0.14
N PHE A 47 1.53 -0.25 -1.15
CA PHE A 47 1.81 -0.68 -2.51
C PHE A 47 3.18 -0.20 -2.96
N THR A 48 3.85 -1.00 -3.79
CA THR A 48 4.97 -0.54 -4.60
C THR A 48 4.48 0.40 -5.69
N GLU A 49 5.38 1.16 -6.32
CA GLU A 49 5.00 2.05 -7.43
C GLU A 49 4.37 1.28 -8.61
N GLU A 50 4.91 0.11 -8.93
CA GLU A 50 4.38 -0.74 -10.00
C GLU A 50 2.94 -1.17 -9.72
N GLU A 51 2.68 -1.71 -8.53
CA GLU A 51 1.33 -2.15 -8.19
C GLU A 51 0.35 -0.99 -8.02
N TRP A 52 0.84 0.14 -7.52
CA TRP A 52 0.02 1.34 -7.45
C TRP A 52 -0.45 1.79 -8.83
N LYS A 53 0.44 1.79 -9.84
CA LYS A 53 0.08 2.11 -11.23
C LYS A 53 -0.96 1.12 -11.79
N LEU A 54 -0.84 -0.16 -11.46
CA LEU A 54 -1.82 -1.16 -11.87
C LEU A 54 -3.20 -0.90 -11.24
N GLN A 55 -3.24 -0.57 -9.94
CA GLN A 55 -4.50 -0.19 -9.27
C GLN A 55 -5.07 1.10 -9.87
N GLU A 56 -4.23 2.10 -10.11
CA GLU A 56 -4.65 3.36 -10.73
C GLU A 56 -5.30 3.13 -12.10
N GLN A 57 -4.70 2.27 -12.93
CA GLN A 57 -5.27 1.89 -14.23
C GLN A 57 -6.61 1.18 -14.10
N LYS A 58 -6.75 0.27 -13.12
CA LYS A 58 -8.02 -0.39 -12.82
C LYS A 58 -9.09 0.61 -12.39
N PHE A 59 -8.74 1.61 -11.57
CA PHE A 59 -9.71 2.65 -11.19
C PHE A 59 -10.08 3.54 -12.37
N LYS A 60 -9.13 3.91 -13.23
CA LYS A 60 -9.38 4.71 -14.44
C LYS A 60 -10.29 4.01 -15.44
N SER A 61 -10.30 2.68 -15.48
CA SER A 61 -11.18 1.92 -16.38
C SER A 61 -12.61 1.78 -15.88
N LEU A 62 -12.89 2.12 -14.61
CA LEU A 62 -14.24 2.03 -14.06
C LEU A 62 -15.12 3.19 -14.57
N PRO A 63 -16.39 2.92 -14.93
CA PRO A 63 -17.30 3.97 -15.37
C PRO A 63 -17.54 5.00 -14.26
N PHE A 64 -17.14 6.25 -14.48
CA PHE A 64 -17.32 7.34 -13.51
C PHE A 64 -18.81 7.70 -13.29
N THR A 65 -19.70 7.27 -14.19
CA THR A 65 -21.13 7.54 -14.13
C THR A 65 -21.85 6.76 -13.03
N LYS A 66 -21.30 5.62 -12.58
CA LYS A 66 -21.88 4.83 -11.49
C LYS A 66 -21.57 5.47 -10.13
N ALA A 67 -22.56 5.62 -9.26
CA ALA A 67 -22.36 6.23 -7.95
C ALA A 67 -21.40 5.42 -7.06
N GLU A 68 -21.47 4.09 -7.15
CA GLU A 68 -20.63 3.18 -6.37
C GLU A 68 -19.16 3.22 -6.77
N THR A 69 -18.82 3.49 -8.04
CA THR A 69 -17.42 3.58 -8.49
C THR A 69 -16.74 4.89 -8.06
N ARG A 70 -17.52 5.87 -7.58
CA ARG A 70 -17.01 7.13 -7.01
C ARG A 70 -16.82 7.07 -5.49
N LYS A 71 -17.25 5.99 -4.83
CA LYS A 71 -16.98 5.77 -3.41
C LYS A 71 -15.60 5.16 -3.28
N PHE A 72 -14.63 6.00 -2.95
CA PHE A 72 -13.23 5.60 -2.75
C PHE A 72 -12.93 5.22 -1.28
N ASN A 73 -13.96 5.07 -0.43
CA ASN A 73 -13.86 4.68 0.98
C ASN A 73 -15.10 3.94 1.45
#